data_AF-A0A847X7B5-F1
#
_entry.id   AF-A0A847X7B5-F1
#
_cell.length_a   1.000
_cell.length_b   1.000
_cell.length_c   1.000
_cell.angle_alpha   90.00
_cell.angle_beta   90.00
_cell.angle_gamma   90.00
#
_symmetry.space_group_name_H-M   'P 1'
#
loop_
_entity.id
_entity.type
_entity.pdbx_description
1 polymer ?
#
loop_
_entity_poly.entity_id
_entity_poly.type
_entity_poly.pdbx_seq_one_letter_code
_entity_poly.pdbx_strand_id
1 'polypeptide(L)'
;RELLTSSVTKAFIIGGSAAVETSLEDELKDKGIQTTRISGRDRYETSEAVNDHYNIKNVILASGENFPDALSAVNLVKTRNLGLKLIRNDEIPDPIYHYQYTVGGVIKNPRGEVLSGRNRYDTNKATIFDRDYNNPIIATGTEFADALSASYLVGKDSPILLAGNSIDESYNDFLSSAAGGYIIGGEKAVSESVKTIMNKMRNPNEIPHSQNPTTHTLSDQVLRNLNQKRYQRDIAPISLDDDLTALANMRAEEIAAKFAHERPDGTLITEENVSKENITMSYYPNPYEAVTRWFGDPASRANMLNSGMTKVGIGVYEKNGEYYWVALFN
;
A
#
# COMPACT_ATOMS: atom_id res chain seq x y z
N ARG A 1 -15.58 -29.02 -2.94
CA ARG A 1 -15.36 -30.50 -2.84
C ARG A 1 -14.45 -30.90 -1.67
N GLU A 2 -13.54 -30.05 -1.16
CA GLU A 2 -12.71 -30.37 0.04
C GLU A 2 -13.45 -30.38 1.39
N LEU A 3 -14.53 -29.60 1.55
CA LEU A 3 -15.34 -29.64 2.78
C LEU A 3 -16.04 -30.99 3.04
N LEU A 4 -16.05 -31.89 2.05
CA LEU A 4 -16.74 -33.18 2.10
C LEU A 4 -15.88 -34.32 2.66
N THR A 5 -14.65 -34.04 3.10
CA THR A 5 -13.73 -35.05 3.65
C THR A 5 -13.35 -34.83 5.12
N SER A 6 -13.94 -33.84 5.83
CA SER A 6 -13.49 -33.43 7.18
C SER A 6 -14.60 -33.30 8.22
N SER A 7 -14.20 -33.32 9.51
CA SER A 7 -14.98 -33.19 10.76
C SER A 7 -15.69 -31.84 10.97
N VAL A 8 -16.02 -31.14 9.88
CA VAL A 8 -16.63 -29.82 9.91
C VAL A 8 -18.08 -29.93 10.37
N THR A 9 -18.41 -29.27 11.47
CA THR A 9 -19.76 -29.24 12.04
C THR A 9 -20.48 -27.91 11.86
N LYS A 10 -19.74 -26.86 11.48
CA LYS A 10 -20.27 -25.50 11.26
C LYS A 10 -19.67 -24.88 10.01
N ALA A 11 -20.50 -24.17 9.25
CA ALA A 11 -20.10 -23.41 8.07
C ALA A 11 -20.72 -22.00 8.10
N PHE A 12 -19.93 -21.00 7.73
CA PHE A 12 -20.43 -19.66 7.48
C PHE A 12 -20.51 -19.43 5.98
N ILE A 13 -21.63 -18.88 5.52
CA ILE A 13 -21.86 -18.52 4.12
C ILE A 13 -21.86 -17.00 4.05
N ILE A 14 -20.86 -16.41 3.40
CA ILE A 14 -20.76 -14.96 3.25
C ILE A 14 -21.28 -14.57 1.87
N GLY A 15 -22.28 -13.70 1.85
CA GLY A 15 -22.92 -13.22 0.63
C GLY A 15 -24.31 -13.81 0.38
N GLY A 16 -25.10 -13.07 -0.40
CA GLY A 16 -26.47 -13.43 -0.75
C GLY A 16 -26.57 -14.64 -1.70
N SER A 17 -27.80 -15.07 -1.99
CA SER A 17 -28.07 -16.23 -2.85
C SER A 17 -27.57 -16.08 -4.28
N ALA A 18 -27.39 -14.84 -4.76
CA ALA A 18 -26.79 -14.56 -6.07
C ALA A 18 -25.28 -14.88 -6.13
N ALA A 19 -24.59 -14.91 -4.98
CA ALA A 19 -23.17 -15.24 -4.89
C ALA A 19 -22.95 -16.70 -4.48
N VAL A 20 -23.77 -17.19 -3.54
CA VAL A 20 -23.77 -18.59 -3.09
C VAL A 20 -25.20 -19.08 -3.05
N GLU A 21 -25.58 -19.90 -4.02
CA GLU A 21 -26.94 -20.42 -4.16
C GLU A 21 -27.45 -21.08 -2.88
N THR A 22 -28.76 -20.98 -2.64
CA THR A 22 -29.42 -21.63 -1.49
C THR A 22 -29.31 -23.15 -1.56
N SER A 23 -29.28 -23.72 -2.77
CA SER A 23 -29.09 -25.16 -3.00
C SER A 23 -27.82 -25.70 -2.33
N LEU A 24 -26.72 -24.95 -2.34
CA LEU A 24 -25.48 -25.34 -1.67
C LEU A 24 -25.61 -25.30 -0.15
N GLU A 25 -26.33 -24.31 0.38
CA GLU A 25 -26.60 -24.22 1.83
C GLU A 25 -27.43 -25.41 2.31
N ASP A 26 -28.44 -25.81 1.53
CA ASP A 26 -29.28 -26.96 1.83
C ASP A 26 -28.46 -28.26 1.78
N GLU A 27 -27.55 -28.41 0.80
CA GLU A 27 -26.64 -29.57 0.74
C GLU A 27 -25.74 -29.66 1.99
N LEU A 28 -25.28 -28.53 2.53
CA LEU A 28 -24.49 -28.51 3.76
C LEU A 28 -25.34 -28.94 4.98
N LYS A 29 -26.57 -28.43 5.09
CA LYS A 29 -27.51 -28.79 6.17
C LYS A 29 -27.88 -30.27 6.14
N ASP A 30 -28.13 -30.82 4.96
CA ASP A 30 -28.45 -32.24 4.77
C ASP A 30 -27.32 -33.17 5.22
N LYS A 31 -26.07 -32.68 5.18
CA LYS A 31 -24.89 -33.37 5.72
C LYS A 31 -24.69 -33.17 7.22
N GLY A 32 -25.63 -32.53 7.91
CA GLY A 32 -25.56 -32.25 9.34
C GLY A 32 -24.63 -31.08 9.71
N ILE A 33 -24.24 -30.25 8.75
CA ILE A 33 -23.40 -29.07 9.00
C ILE A 33 -24.30 -27.90 9.38
N GLN A 34 -24.09 -27.29 10.54
CA GLN A 34 -24.79 -26.07 10.93
C GLN A 34 -24.33 -24.90 10.06
N THR A 35 -25.24 -24.28 9.30
CA THR A 35 -24.92 -23.15 8.43
C THR A 35 -25.42 -21.83 9.00
N THR A 36 -24.59 -20.78 8.93
CA THR A 36 -25.00 -19.39 9.19
C THR A 36 -24.68 -18.54 7.97
N ARG A 37 -25.71 -17.96 7.33
CA ARG A 37 -25.52 -17.01 6.23
C ARG A 37 -25.42 -15.58 6.77
N ILE A 38 -24.39 -14.85 6.34
CA ILE A 38 -24.19 -13.43 6.64
C ILE A 38 -24.12 -12.69 5.31
N SER A 39 -25.08 -11.80 5.06
CA SER A 39 -25.22 -11.14 3.76
C SER A 39 -25.97 -9.82 3.86
N GLY A 40 -25.66 -8.90 2.95
CA GLY A 40 -26.45 -7.70 2.67
C GLY A 40 -26.91 -7.65 1.20
N ARG A 41 -27.57 -6.56 0.81
CA ARG A 41 -28.05 -6.37 -0.58
C ARG A 41 -26.91 -6.23 -1.59
N ASP A 42 -25.78 -5.71 -1.13
CA ASP A 42 -24.56 -5.56 -1.91
C ASP A 42 -23.31 -5.85 -1.05
N ARG A 43 -22.12 -5.62 -1.61
CA ARG A 43 -20.84 -5.84 -0.92
C ARG A 43 -20.62 -4.90 0.27
N TYR A 44 -21.20 -3.71 0.26
CA TYR A 44 -21.05 -2.71 1.31
C TYR A 44 -21.84 -3.17 2.54
N GLU A 45 -23.12 -3.52 2.33
CA GLU A 45 -23.97 -4.07 3.40
C GLU A 45 -23.53 -5.45 3.87
N THR A 46 -22.95 -6.27 2.99
CA THR A 46 -22.38 -7.56 3.42
C THR A 46 -21.19 -7.34 4.35
N SER A 47 -20.31 -6.36 4.06
CA SER A 47 -19.20 -6.02 4.96
C SER A 47 -19.69 -5.52 6.32
N GLU A 48 -20.79 -4.77 6.34
CA GLU A 48 -21.46 -4.32 7.55
C GLU A 48 -22.07 -5.47 8.35
N ALA A 49 -22.82 -6.37 7.69
CA ALA A 49 -23.42 -7.54 8.32
C ALA A 49 -22.37 -8.45 8.98
N VAL A 50 -21.18 -8.59 8.37
CA VAL A 50 -20.05 -9.33 8.97
C VAL A 50 -19.55 -8.62 10.23
N ASN A 51 -19.34 -7.30 10.17
CA ASN A 51 -18.90 -6.54 11.34
C ASN A 51 -19.94 -6.61 12.48
N ASP A 52 -21.23 -6.48 12.18
CA ASP A 52 -22.29 -6.54 13.18
C ASP A 52 -22.46 -7.93 13.77
N HIS A 53 -22.33 -9.00 12.97
CA HIS A 53 -22.39 -10.38 13.46
C HIS A 53 -21.34 -10.66 14.54
N TYR A 54 -20.14 -10.06 14.41
CA TYR A 54 -19.05 -10.21 15.37
C TYR A 54 -18.94 -9.01 16.35
N ASN A 55 -19.88 -8.07 16.32
CA ASN A 55 -19.87 -6.84 17.12
C ASN A 55 -18.55 -6.04 17.01
N ILE A 56 -18.03 -5.93 15.79
CA ILE A 56 -16.77 -5.23 15.49
C ILE A 56 -17.07 -3.78 15.10
N LYS A 57 -16.58 -2.83 15.91
CA LYS A 57 -16.67 -1.39 15.62
C LYS A 57 -15.32 -0.73 15.31
N ASN A 58 -14.20 -1.37 15.66
CA ASN A 58 -12.86 -0.94 15.21
C ASN A 58 -12.57 -1.56 13.85
N VAL A 59 -12.45 -0.74 12.82
CA VAL A 59 -12.40 -1.20 11.42
C VAL A 59 -11.30 -0.51 10.61
N ILE A 60 -10.95 -1.16 9.52
CA ILE A 60 -10.19 -0.61 8.40
C ILE A 60 -11.19 -0.24 7.32
N LEU A 61 -11.00 0.94 6.73
CA LEU A 61 -11.78 1.43 5.60
C LEU A 61 -11.10 1.06 4.29
N ALA A 62 -11.85 0.53 3.32
CA ALA A 62 -11.36 0.32 1.96
C ALA A 62 -12.47 0.55 0.93
N SER A 63 -12.08 0.82 -0.32
CA SER A 63 -13.05 0.95 -1.41
C SER A 63 -13.68 -0.41 -1.71
N GLY A 64 -15.00 -0.44 -1.88
CA GLY A 64 -15.69 -1.61 -2.42
C GLY A 64 -15.78 -1.62 -3.95
N GLU A 65 -15.44 -0.52 -4.63
CA GLU A 65 -15.54 -0.41 -6.09
C GLU A 65 -14.47 -1.24 -6.81
N ASN A 66 -13.32 -1.46 -6.17
CA ASN A 66 -12.27 -2.34 -6.65
C ASN A 66 -11.68 -3.16 -5.49
N PHE A 67 -11.18 -4.35 -5.78
CA PHE A 67 -10.75 -5.33 -4.76
C PHE A 67 -9.32 -5.21 -4.21
N PRO A 68 -8.30 -4.68 -4.92
CA PRO A 68 -6.91 -4.84 -4.49
C PRO A 68 -6.56 -4.14 -3.16
N ASP A 69 -7.19 -3.00 -2.89
CA ASP A 69 -6.98 -2.26 -1.64
C ASP A 69 -7.64 -2.99 -0.46
N ALA A 70 -8.86 -3.50 -0.65
CA ALA A 70 -9.55 -4.33 0.34
C ALA A 70 -8.79 -5.64 0.63
N LEU A 71 -8.16 -6.23 -0.38
CA LEU A 71 -7.32 -7.41 -0.24
C LEU A 71 -6.01 -7.11 0.52
N SER A 72 -5.41 -5.94 0.27
CA SER A 72 -4.25 -5.46 1.01
C SER A 72 -4.56 -5.27 2.49
N ALA A 73 -5.76 -4.77 2.82
CA ALA A 73 -6.21 -4.57 4.19
C ALA A 73 -6.25 -5.86 5.03
N VAL A 74 -6.29 -7.06 4.42
CA VAL A 74 -6.31 -8.35 5.12
C VAL A 74 -5.12 -8.51 6.07
N ASN A 75 -3.93 -8.00 5.69
CA ASN A 75 -2.74 -8.02 6.53
C ASN A 75 -2.99 -7.32 7.88
N LEU A 76 -3.73 -6.22 7.87
CA LEU A 76 -4.06 -5.45 9.06
C LEU A 76 -5.24 -6.04 9.84
N VAL A 77 -6.28 -6.51 9.13
CA VAL A 77 -7.44 -7.20 9.74
C VAL A 77 -6.97 -8.29 10.70
N LYS A 78 -6.04 -9.15 10.25
CA LYS A 78 -5.53 -10.27 11.04
C LYS A 78 -4.53 -9.86 12.12
N THR A 79 -3.63 -8.91 11.83
CA THR A 79 -2.54 -8.56 12.76
C THR A 79 -2.92 -7.53 13.81
N ARG A 80 -4.01 -6.78 13.59
CA ARG A 80 -4.52 -5.73 14.48
C ARG A 80 -5.90 -6.05 15.07
N ASN A 81 -6.52 -7.17 14.67
CA ASN A 81 -7.84 -7.58 15.13
C ASN A 81 -8.91 -6.52 14.83
N LEU A 82 -8.94 -6.05 13.58
CA LEU A 82 -9.85 -5.02 13.07
C LEU A 82 -10.84 -5.64 12.08
N GLY A 83 -12.04 -5.07 11.98
CA GLY A 83 -12.97 -5.39 10.90
C GLY A 83 -12.59 -4.72 9.58
N LEU A 84 -13.26 -5.10 8.50
CA LEU A 84 -13.14 -4.42 7.20
C LEU A 84 -14.50 -3.79 6.87
N LYS A 85 -14.53 -2.48 6.65
CA LYS A 85 -15.72 -1.76 6.17
C LYS A 85 -15.45 -1.30 4.74
N LEU A 86 -16.30 -1.76 3.82
CA LEU A 86 -16.26 -1.31 2.43
C LEU A 86 -17.21 -0.13 2.24
N ILE A 87 -16.77 0.88 1.48
CA ILE A 87 -17.59 2.04 1.10
C ILE A 87 -17.42 2.37 -0.38
N ARG A 88 -18.33 3.17 -0.94
CA ARG A 88 -18.10 3.83 -2.24
C ARG A 88 -17.07 4.95 -2.09
N ASN A 89 -16.43 5.31 -3.19
CA ASN A 89 -15.32 6.26 -3.17
C ASN A 89 -15.72 7.66 -2.70
N ASP A 90 -16.98 8.07 -2.90
CA ASP A 90 -17.51 9.38 -2.51
C ASP A 90 -18.38 9.37 -1.25
N GLU A 91 -18.57 8.20 -0.64
CA GLU A 91 -19.37 8.04 0.57
C GLU A 91 -18.70 8.70 1.78
N ILE A 92 -19.51 9.15 2.73
CA ILE A 92 -19.04 9.61 4.04
C ILE A 92 -19.06 8.42 4.99
N PRO A 93 -17.93 8.01 5.59
CA PRO A 93 -17.89 6.87 6.51
C PRO A 93 -18.80 7.09 7.72
N ASP A 94 -19.56 6.04 8.09
CA ASP A 94 -20.50 6.07 9.21
C ASP A 94 -19.78 6.33 10.55
N PRO A 95 -20.17 7.36 11.31
CA PRO A 95 -19.53 7.72 12.58
C PRO A 95 -19.66 6.66 13.69
N ILE A 96 -20.50 5.63 13.54
CA ILE A 96 -20.61 4.53 14.52
C ILE A 96 -19.33 3.68 14.59
N TYR A 97 -18.51 3.71 13.53
CA TYR A 97 -17.26 2.95 13.48
C TYR A 97 -16.06 3.80 13.89
N HIS A 98 -15.07 3.13 14.47
CA HIS A 98 -13.76 3.69 14.77
C HIS A 98 -12.76 3.22 13.71
N TYR A 99 -12.32 4.15 12.88
CA TYR A 99 -11.43 3.86 11.76
C TYR A 99 -9.98 4.10 12.17
N GLN A 100 -9.19 3.02 12.24
CA GLN A 100 -7.76 3.16 12.51
C GLN A 100 -6.98 3.45 11.23
N TYR A 101 -7.39 2.82 10.13
CA TYR A 101 -6.73 2.92 8.83
C TYR A 101 -7.73 3.09 7.70
N THR A 102 -7.32 3.79 6.64
CA THR A 102 -7.90 3.70 5.30
C THR A 102 -6.88 3.08 4.36
N VAL A 103 -7.22 2.00 3.67
CA VAL A 103 -6.34 1.36 2.69
C VAL A 103 -6.79 1.74 1.28
N GLY A 104 -5.87 2.28 0.49
CA GLY A 104 -6.12 2.77 -0.86
C GLY A 104 -6.29 4.29 -0.95
N GLY A 105 -6.00 4.85 -2.13
CA GLY A 105 -5.94 6.30 -2.37
C GLY A 105 -7.17 6.91 -3.05
N VAL A 106 -8.23 6.12 -3.30
CA VAL A 106 -9.39 6.52 -4.11
C VAL A 106 -10.59 7.03 -3.31
N ILE A 107 -10.60 6.81 -1.99
CA ILE A 107 -11.67 7.28 -1.09
C ILE A 107 -11.52 8.79 -0.86
N LYS A 108 -12.58 9.56 -1.13
CA LYS A 108 -12.61 11.03 -0.99
C LYS A 108 -12.66 11.49 0.47
N ASN A 109 -13.27 10.70 1.35
CA ASN A 109 -13.44 11.01 2.77
C ASN A 109 -12.75 9.97 3.66
N PRO A 110 -11.40 9.85 3.61
CA PRO A 110 -10.69 8.84 4.38
C PRO A 110 -10.79 9.12 5.89
N ARG A 111 -10.59 8.07 6.70
CA ARG A 111 -10.54 8.14 8.17
C ARG A 111 -9.35 7.33 8.70
N GLY A 112 -8.76 7.79 9.79
CA GLY A 112 -7.54 7.19 10.32
C GLY A 112 -6.32 7.41 9.42
N GLU A 113 -5.27 6.62 9.61
CA GLU A 113 -4.06 6.69 8.81
C GLU A 113 -4.29 6.11 7.40
N VAL A 114 -3.90 6.85 6.37
CA VAL A 114 -4.08 6.41 4.97
C VAL A 114 -2.87 5.62 4.50
N LEU A 115 -3.08 4.33 4.25
CA LEU A 115 -2.08 3.40 3.71
C LEU A 115 -2.39 3.17 2.24
N SER A 116 -1.64 3.82 1.37
CA SER A 116 -1.88 3.75 -0.07
C SER A 116 -0.57 3.79 -0.85
N GLY A 117 -0.61 3.20 -2.04
CA GLY A 117 0.50 3.20 -2.94
C GLY A 117 0.10 3.53 -4.37
N ARG A 118 1.16 3.69 -5.15
CA ARG A 118 1.24 3.91 -6.59
C ARG A 118 0.42 2.93 -7.44
N ASN A 119 0.36 1.68 -6.98
CA ASN A 119 -0.37 0.57 -7.57
C ASN A 119 -0.77 -0.38 -6.42
N ARG A 120 -1.47 -1.47 -6.74
CA ARG A 120 -1.93 -2.44 -5.74
C ARG A 120 -0.81 -3.12 -4.93
N TYR A 121 0.38 -3.25 -5.50
CA TYR A 121 1.53 -3.86 -4.84
C TYR A 121 2.14 -2.89 -3.83
N ASP A 122 2.27 -1.62 -4.20
CA ASP A 122 2.74 -0.58 -3.28
C ASP A 122 1.72 -0.32 -2.16
N THR A 123 0.41 -0.35 -2.44
CA THR A 123 -0.63 -0.32 -1.39
C THR A 123 -0.51 -1.53 -0.48
N ASN A 124 -0.30 -2.74 -1.04
CA ASN A 124 -0.10 -3.94 -0.25
C ASN A 124 1.14 -3.84 0.65
N LYS A 125 2.27 -3.34 0.13
CA LYS A 125 3.46 -3.05 0.94
C LYS A 125 3.17 -2.05 2.06
N ALA A 126 2.40 -0.99 1.82
CA ALA A 126 2.04 -0.01 2.86
C ALA A 126 1.24 -0.63 4.03
N THR A 127 0.58 -1.77 3.82
CA THR A 127 -0.11 -2.51 4.90
C THR A 127 0.81 -3.42 5.72
N ILE A 128 2.08 -3.52 5.33
CA ILE A 128 3.11 -4.35 5.92
C ILE A 128 4.13 -3.42 6.56
N PHE A 129 3.95 -3.15 7.85
CA PHE A 129 4.88 -2.30 8.59
C PHE A 129 6.28 -2.94 8.65
N ASP A 130 7.33 -2.13 8.49
CA ASP A 130 8.74 -2.54 8.47
C ASP A 130 9.12 -3.31 9.74
N ARG A 131 9.12 -4.64 9.64
CA ARG A 131 9.65 -5.61 10.60
C ARG A 131 10.06 -6.85 9.84
N ASP A 132 10.89 -7.70 10.45
CA ASP A 132 11.28 -8.95 9.83
C ASP A 132 10.09 -9.91 9.77
N TYR A 133 9.78 -10.41 8.57
CA TYR A 133 8.75 -11.41 8.34
C TYR A 133 9.39 -12.64 7.73
N ASN A 134 9.29 -13.76 8.44
CA ASN A 134 10.02 -14.97 8.08
C ASN A 134 9.35 -15.76 6.97
N ASN A 135 8.02 -15.66 6.82
CA ASN A 135 7.23 -16.58 5.98
C ASN A 135 6.14 -15.86 5.17
N PRO A 136 6.48 -14.99 4.19
CA PRO A 136 5.48 -14.39 3.30
C PRO A 136 4.60 -15.38 2.57
N ILE A 137 3.39 -14.94 2.29
CA ILE A 137 2.44 -15.63 1.42
C ILE A 137 2.33 -14.83 0.12
N ILE A 138 2.91 -15.33 -0.95
CA ILE A 138 2.87 -14.68 -2.26
C ILE A 138 1.63 -15.18 -2.99
N ALA A 139 0.74 -14.25 -3.36
CA ALA A 139 -0.45 -14.54 -4.13
C ALA A 139 -0.58 -13.56 -5.29
N THR A 140 -1.30 -13.97 -6.35
CA THR A 140 -1.54 -13.06 -7.46
C THR A 140 -2.33 -11.83 -7.00
N GLY A 141 -1.90 -10.66 -7.45
CA GLY A 141 -2.62 -9.41 -7.29
C GLY A 141 -3.50 -9.08 -8.48
N THR A 142 -3.43 -9.82 -9.60
CA THR A 142 -4.25 -9.55 -10.79
C THR A 142 -5.64 -10.16 -10.70
N GLU A 143 -5.78 -11.26 -9.96
CA GLU A 143 -7.04 -11.92 -9.61
C GLU A 143 -7.19 -11.95 -8.09
N PHE A 144 -8.43 -11.99 -7.57
CA PHE A 144 -8.65 -11.94 -6.11
C PHE A 144 -8.76 -13.33 -5.47
N ALA A 145 -9.11 -14.37 -6.24
CA ALA A 145 -9.51 -15.66 -5.68
C ALA A 145 -8.39 -16.36 -4.89
N ASP A 146 -7.17 -16.37 -5.42
CA ASP A 146 -6.03 -17.03 -4.80
C ASP A 146 -5.59 -16.31 -3.51
N ALA A 147 -5.45 -14.98 -3.59
CA ALA A 147 -5.07 -14.17 -2.44
C ALA A 147 -6.16 -14.15 -1.35
N LEU A 148 -7.44 -14.16 -1.73
CA LEU A 148 -8.54 -14.27 -0.79
C LEU A 148 -8.54 -15.65 -0.09
N SER A 149 -8.29 -16.74 -0.83
CA SER A 149 -8.18 -18.08 -0.27
C SER A 149 -7.00 -18.21 0.70
N ALA A 150 -5.93 -17.47 0.42
CA ALA A 150 -4.74 -17.38 1.27
C ALA A 150 -4.97 -16.58 2.57
N SER A 151 -6.04 -15.77 2.68
CA SER A 151 -6.27 -14.87 3.82
C SER A 151 -6.33 -15.57 5.18
N TYR A 152 -6.70 -16.86 5.21
CA TYR A 152 -6.69 -17.66 6.44
C TYR A 152 -5.28 -17.97 6.95
N LEU A 153 -4.28 -18.03 6.06
CA LEU A 153 -2.88 -18.28 6.41
C LEU A 153 -2.18 -17.04 6.96
N VAL A 154 -2.77 -15.85 6.80
CA VAL A 154 -2.16 -14.59 7.26
C VAL A 154 -2.00 -14.60 8.78
N GLY A 155 -0.76 -14.39 9.21
CA GLY A 155 -0.36 -14.36 10.61
C GLY A 155 0.55 -13.18 10.93
N LYS A 156 0.96 -13.06 12.20
CA LYS A 156 1.87 -11.98 12.64
C LYS A 156 3.18 -11.94 11.85
N ASP A 157 3.69 -13.08 11.41
CA ASP A 157 4.98 -13.23 10.72
C ASP A 157 4.83 -13.69 9.25
N SER A 158 3.58 -13.70 8.75
CA SER A 158 3.21 -14.21 7.43
C SER A 158 2.21 -13.29 6.75
N PRO A 159 2.65 -12.14 6.21
CA PRO A 159 1.78 -11.25 5.46
C PRO A 159 1.55 -11.83 4.06
N ILE A 160 0.41 -11.47 3.46
CA ILE A 160 0.20 -11.65 2.02
C ILE A 160 0.92 -10.55 1.26
N LEU A 161 1.77 -10.97 0.32
CA LEU A 161 2.37 -10.15 -0.71
C LEU A 161 1.60 -10.34 -2.02
N LEU A 162 1.10 -9.24 -2.58
CA LEU A 162 0.51 -9.26 -3.90
C LEU A 162 1.62 -9.20 -4.97
N ALA A 163 1.58 -10.13 -5.91
CA ALA A 163 2.52 -10.20 -7.04
C ALA A 163 1.77 -10.16 -8.38
N GLY A 164 2.38 -9.56 -9.40
CA GLY A 164 1.86 -9.59 -10.77
C GLY A 164 2.53 -10.68 -11.61
N ASN A 165 2.84 -10.36 -12.86
CA ASN A 165 3.73 -11.17 -13.72
C ASN A 165 5.18 -11.21 -13.22
N SER A 166 5.50 -10.42 -12.19
CA SER A 166 6.72 -10.48 -11.39
C SER A 166 6.40 -10.00 -9.98
N ILE A 167 7.29 -10.28 -9.03
CA ILE A 167 7.29 -9.56 -7.76
C ILE A 167 7.84 -8.16 -8.03
N ASP A 168 7.17 -7.15 -7.47
CA ASP A 168 7.63 -5.77 -7.52
C ASP A 168 8.93 -5.62 -6.72
N GLU A 169 9.91 -4.89 -7.25
CA GLU A 169 11.20 -4.65 -6.58
C GLU A 169 11.03 -4.01 -5.20
N SER A 170 9.91 -3.34 -4.95
CA SER A 170 9.56 -2.82 -3.62
C SER A 170 9.53 -3.91 -2.54
N TYR A 171 9.37 -5.19 -2.87
CA TYR A 171 9.45 -6.29 -1.90
C TYR A 171 10.86 -6.89 -1.73
N ASN A 172 11.87 -6.46 -2.48
CA ASN A 172 13.19 -7.10 -2.48
C ASN A 172 13.82 -7.14 -1.08
N ASP A 173 13.78 -6.03 -0.34
CA ASP A 173 14.32 -5.95 1.02
C ASP A 173 13.59 -6.92 1.95
N PHE A 174 12.25 -6.91 1.88
CA PHE A 174 11.38 -7.81 2.64
C PHE A 174 11.71 -9.29 2.34
N LEU A 175 11.88 -9.63 1.07
CA LEU A 175 12.13 -11.01 0.64
C LEU A 175 13.57 -11.46 0.95
N SER A 176 14.52 -10.53 1.01
CA SER A 176 15.90 -10.85 1.38
C SER A 176 16.04 -11.31 2.84
N SER A 177 15.15 -10.87 3.72
CA SER A 177 15.09 -11.31 5.13
C SER A 177 14.23 -12.56 5.37
N ALA A 178 13.50 -13.05 4.36
CA ALA A 178 12.56 -14.15 4.54
C ALA A 178 13.30 -15.50 4.68
N ALA A 179 12.89 -16.30 5.67
CA ALA A 179 13.42 -17.64 5.90
C ALA A 179 12.71 -18.73 5.07
N GLY A 180 11.52 -18.42 4.56
CA GLY A 180 10.66 -19.32 3.77
C GLY A 180 9.44 -18.59 3.19
N GLY A 181 8.44 -19.32 2.71
CA GLY A 181 7.20 -18.71 2.21
C GLY A 181 6.26 -19.68 1.49
N TYR A 182 5.06 -19.21 1.20
CA TYR A 182 4.04 -19.93 0.43
C TYR A 182 3.76 -19.21 -0.88
N ILE A 183 3.54 -19.94 -1.97
CA ILE A 183 2.93 -19.41 -3.20
C ILE A 183 1.52 -19.96 -3.29
N ILE A 184 0.53 -19.08 -3.42
CA ILE A 184 -0.87 -19.45 -3.59
C ILE A 184 -1.34 -18.97 -4.97
N GLY A 185 -1.66 -19.94 -5.83
CA GLY A 185 -2.11 -19.72 -7.20
C GLY A 185 -1.45 -20.67 -8.20
N GLY A 186 -2.12 -20.91 -9.33
CA GLY A 186 -1.56 -21.75 -10.40
C GLY A 186 -0.42 -21.06 -11.16
N GLU A 187 0.34 -21.81 -11.97
CA GLU A 187 1.50 -21.29 -12.73
C GLU A 187 1.18 -20.13 -13.70
N LYS A 188 -0.11 -19.98 -14.07
CA LYS A 188 -0.59 -18.84 -14.87
C LYS A 188 -0.90 -17.58 -14.03
N ALA A 189 -1.16 -17.75 -12.74
CA ALA A 189 -1.48 -16.68 -11.80
C ALA A 189 -0.22 -16.09 -11.17
N VAL A 190 0.81 -16.93 -10.98
CA VAL A 190 2.09 -16.57 -10.40
C VAL A 190 3.19 -17.04 -11.36
N SER A 191 3.82 -16.09 -12.06
CA SER A 191 4.74 -16.37 -13.16
C SER A 191 6.03 -17.08 -12.71
N GLU A 192 6.78 -17.62 -13.67
CA GLU A 192 8.06 -18.31 -13.43
C GLU A 192 9.12 -17.41 -12.77
N SER A 193 9.01 -16.08 -12.90
CA SER A 193 9.89 -15.12 -12.23
C SER A 193 9.66 -15.10 -10.70
N VAL A 194 8.44 -15.36 -10.24
CA VAL A 194 8.11 -15.47 -8.82
C VAL A 194 8.67 -16.77 -8.21
N LYS A 195 8.59 -17.88 -8.94
CA LYS A 195 9.23 -19.15 -8.54
C LYS A 195 10.76 -19.01 -8.50
N THR A 196 11.34 -18.27 -9.44
CA THR A 196 12.79 -17.99 -9.48
C THR A 196 13.25 -17.21 -8.25
N ILE A 197 12.48 -16.22 -7.79
CA ILE A 197 12.78 -15.45 -6.57
C ILE A 197 12.68 -16.34 -5.32
N MET A 198 11.71 -17.25 -5.25
CA MET A 198 11.59 -18.23 -4.15
C MET A 198 12.71 -19.27 -4.13
N ASN A 199 13.18 -19.72 -5.29
CA ASN A 199 14.36 -20.59 -5.37
C ASN A 199 15.63 -19.89 -4.89
N LYS A 200 15.74 -18.56 -5.11
CA LYS A 200 16.82 -17.74 -4.56
C LYS A 200 16.69 -17.48 -3.04
N MET A 201 15.48 -17.38 -2.49
CA MET A 201 15.26 -17.32 -1.03
C MET A 201 15.71 -18.61 -0.30
N ARG A 202 15.64 -19.78 -0.96
CA ARG A 202 16.19 -21.04 -0.41
C ARG A 202 17.72 -21.14 -0.47
N ASN A 203 18.40 -20.24 -1.20
CA ASN A 203 19.86 -20.18 -1.35
C ASN A 203 20.36 -18.72 -1.27
N PRO A 204 20.60 -18.18 -0.06
CA PRO A 204 20.88 -16.76 0.19
C PRO A 204 22.11 -16.18 -0.55
N ASN A 205 22.99 -17.03 -1.09
CA ASN A 205 24.23 -16.63 -1.75
C ASN A 205 24.08 -16.22 -3.23
N GLU A 206 22.89 -16.38 -3.84
CA GLU A 206 22.62 -15.97 -5.24
C GLU A 206 21.72 -14.73 -5.37
N ILE A 207 21.31 -14.15 -4.24
CA ILE A 207 20.74 -12.80 -4.22
C ILE A 207 21.95 -11.85 -4.31
N PRO A 208 22.03 -10.94 -5.31
CA PRO A 208 23.04 -9.89 -5.28
C PRO A 208 22.89 -9.19 -3.94
N HIS A 209 23.89 -9.38 -3.06
CA HIS A 209 23.99 -8.60 -1.85
C HIS A 209 24.16 -7.16 -2.30
N SER A 210 23.06 -6.40 -2.31
CA SER A 210 23.14 -4.96 -2.16
C SER A 210 23.94 -4.74 -0.88
N GLN A 211 25.18 -4.31 -1.05
CA GLN A 211 26.06 -4.01 0.06
C GLN A 211 25.39 -2.86 0.82
N ASN A 212 25.05 -3.16 2.08
CA ASN A 212 24.38 -2.34 3.09
C ASN A 212 22.85 -2.52 3.17
N PRO A 213 22.29 -2.83 4.37
CA PRO A 213 20.89 -2.57 4.64
C PRO A 213 20.70 -1.06 4.65
N THR A 214 20.31 -0.48 3.52
CA THR A 214 20.02 0.95 3.45
C THR A 214 18.78 1.23 4.28
N THR A 215 18.96 1.99 5.36
CA THR A 215 17.85 2.67 6.04
C THR A 215 17.22 3.60 5.01
N HIS A 216 16.06 3.23 4.46
CA HIS A 216 15.37 4.06 3.46
C HIS A 216 14.83 5.32 4.11
N THR A 217 15.42 6.45 3.76
CA THR A 217 15.01 7.76 4.27
C THR A 217 13.66 8.18 3.69
N LEU A 218 13.00 9.18 4.30
CA LEU A 218 11.79 9.79 3.71
C LEU A 218 12.10 10.39 2.33
N SER A 219 13.31 10.91 2.11
CA SER A 219 13.77 11.43 0.81
C SER A 219 13.84 10.33 -0.25
N ASP A 220 14.30 9.12 0.09
CA ASP A 220 14.29 7.98 -0.84
C ASP A 220 12.86 7.59 -1.26
N GLN A 221 11.92 7.67 -0.33
CA GLN A 221 10.50 7.40 -0.62
C GLN A 221 9.89 8.45 -1.56
N VAL A 222 10.22 9.74 -1.37
CA VAL A 222 9.80 10.81 -2.28
C VAL A 222 10.42 10.60 -3.66
N LEU A 223 11.71 10.28 -3.76
CA LEU A 223 12.37 10.00 -5.04
C LEU A 223 11.66 8.88 -5.81
N ARG A 224 11.37 7.76 -5.13
CA ARG A 224 10.65 6.62 -5.72
C ARG A 224 9.27 7.01 -6.24
N ASN A 225 8.52 7.80 -5.46
CA ASN A 225 7.18 8.26 -5.83
C ASN A 225 7.24 9.23 -7.02
N LEU A 226 8.22 10.13 -7.06
CA LEU A 226 8.43 11.07 -8.15
C LEU A 226 8.80 10.36 -9.45
N ASN A 227 9.79 9.47 -9.40
CA ASN A 227 10.22 8.68 -10.57
C ASN A 227 9.10 7.81 -11.13
N GLN A 228 8.16 7.39 -10.29
CA GLN A 228 6.98 6.70 -10.80
C GLN A 228 6.09 7.60 -11.67
N LYS A 229 5.92 8.88 -11.31
CA LYS A 229 5.16 9.83 -12.15
C LYS A 229 5.82 10.06 -13.50
N ARG A 230 7.15 10.01 -13.55
CA ARG A 230 7.98 10.08 -14.77
C ARG A 230 7.83 8.81 -15.61
N TYR A 231 7.95 7.64 -14.99
CA TYR A 231 7.79 6.35 -15.65
C TYR A 231 6.40 6.19 -16.32
N GLN A 232 5.33 6.63 -15.66
CA GLN A 232 3.96 6.63 -16.22
C GLN A 232 3.80 7.43 -17.53
N ARG A 233 4.81 8.20 -17.92
CA ARG A 233 4.82 9.06 -19.12
C ARG A 233 6.03 8.76 -20.01
N ASP A 234 6.66 7.60 -19.81
CA ASP A 234 7.86 7.18 -20.55
C ASP A 234 9.04 8.16 -20.43
N ILE A 235 9.15 8.82 -19.28
CA ILE A 235 10.23 9.76 -18.97
C ILE A 235 11.28 9.06 -18.10
N ALA A 236 12.55 9.19 -18.48
CA ALA A 236 13.68 8.60 -17.75
C ALA A 236 13.69 9.02 -16.27
N PRO A 237 14.03 8.12 -15.34
CA PRO A 237 14.11 8.43 -13.92
C PRO A 237 15.21 9.45 -13.62
N ILE A 238 15.04 10.22 -12.56
CA ILE A 238 16.06 11.11 -11.99
C ILE A 238 16.71 10.45 -10.78
N SER A 239 17.91 10.88 -10.44
CA SER A 239 18.65 10.38 -9.27
C SER A 239 18.79 11.45 -8.20
N LEU A 240 18.91 11.03 -6.94
CA LEU A 240 19.30 11.96 -5.88
C LEU A 240 20.69 12.53 -6.15
N ASP A 241 20.87 13.77 -5.72
CA ASP A 241 22.13 14.49 -5.70
C ASP A 241 22.37 15.01 -4.29
N ASP A 242 23.55 14.73 -3.73
CA ASP A 242 23.83 14.98 -2.32
C ASP A 242 23.89 16.48 -2.01
N ASP A 243 24.48 17.28 -2.90
CA ASP A 243 24.60 18.73 -2.74
C ASP A 243 23.23 19.40 -2.84
N LEU A 244 22.42 19.01 -3.84
CA LEU A 244 21.04 19.47 -3.92
C LEU A 244 20.22 19.02 -2.71
N THR A 245 20.46 17.81 -2.18
CA THR A 245 19.74 17.28 -1.02
C THR A 245 20.08 18.06 0.25
N ALA A 246 21.36 18.36 0.48
CA ALA A 246 21.79 19.21 1.58
C ALA A 246 21.12 20.60 1.50
N LEU A 247 21.09 21.19 0.29
CA LEU A 247 20.42 22.46 0.05
C LEU A 247 18.90 22.37 0.25
N ALA A 248 18.27 21.29 -0.21
CA ALA A 248 16.83 21.07 -0.05
C ALA A 248 16.45 20.88 1.43
N ASN A 249 17.30 20.27 2.26
CA ASN A 249 17.09 20.16 3.70
C ASN A 249 17.10 21.53 4.39
N MET A 250 18.11 22.37 4.10
CA MET A 250 18.13 23.76 4.58
C MET A 250 16.88 24.51 4.12
N ARG A 251 16.47 24.29 2.87
CA ARG A 251 15.29 24.91 2.32
C ARG A 251 13.99 24.44 3.00
N ALA A 252 13.91 23.17 3.39
CA ALA A 252 12.79 22.61 4.13
C ALA A 252 12.62 23.28 5.51
N GLU A 253 13.72 23.57 6.19
CA GLU A 253 13.74 24.37 7.43
C GLU A 253 13.24 25.80 7.21
N GLU A 254 13.71 26.44 6.15
CA GLU A 254 13.31 27.80 5.78
C GLU A 254 11.81 27.90 5.49
N ILE A 255 11.24 26.95 4.73
CA ILE A 255 9.80 26.98 4.44
C ILE A 255 8.93 26.66 5.67
N ALA A 256 9.49 25.98 6.67
CA ALA A 256 8.85 25.79 7.98
C ALA A 256 8.85 27.06 8.84
N ALA A 257 9.70 28.04 8.52
CA ALA A 257 9.63 29.39 9.08
C ALA A 257 8.71 30.30 8.25
N LYS A 258 8.78 30.21 6.92
CA LYS A 258 7.99 30.99 5.97
C LYS A 258 7.62 30.13 4.75
N PHE A 259 6.40 29.63 4.68
CA PHE A 259 5.95 28.76 3.59
C PHE A 259 5.74 29.54 2.27
N ALA A 260 6.84 29.85 1.59
CA ALA A 260 6.91 30.60 0.34
C ALA A 260 8.15 30.20 -0.46
N HIS A 261 8.20 30.49 -1.76
CA HIS A 261 9.38 30.30 -2.63
C HIS A 261 10.53 31.28 -2.33
N GLU A 262 10.26 32.33 -1.57
CA GLU A 262 11.27 33.23 -1.02
C GLU A 262 11.82 32.67 0.28
N ARG A 263 13.11 32.88 0.52
CA ARG A 263 13.76 32.65 1.80
C ARG A 263 13.22 33.61 2.88
N PRO A 264 13.42 33.30 4.17
CA PRO A 264 13.01 34.18 5.27
C PRO A 264 13.64 35.58 5.20
N ASP A 265 14.84 35.70 4.63
CA ASP A 265 15.53 36.99 4.40
C ASP A 265 15.03 37.76 3.16
N GLY A 266 14.09 37.18 2.40
CA GLY A 266 13.50 37.77 1.20
C GLY A 266 14.22 37.43 -0.11
N THR A 267 15.32 36.69 -0.08
CA THR A 267 16.03 36.25 -1.29
C THR A 267 15.35 35.03 -1.94
N LEU A 268 15.68 34.73 -3.20
CA LEU A 268 15.27 33.51 -3.89
C LEU A 268 16.40 32.48 -3.86
N ILE A 269 16.08 31.22 -4.10
CA ILE A 269 17.09 30.20 -4.40
C ILE A 269 17.68 30.47 -5.79
N THR A 270 19.00 30.65 -5.86
CA THR A 270 19.70 31.04 -7.11
C THR A 270 21.04 30.32 -7.27
N GLU A 271 21.26 29.28 -6.48
CA GLU A 271 22.42 28.40 -6.58
C GLU A 271 22.52 27.80 -7.99
N GLU A 272 23.73 27.77 -8.55
CA GLU A 272 23.97 27.47 -9.97
C GLU A 272 23.44 26.09 -10.40
N ASN A 273 23.40 25.13 -9.49
CA ASN A 273 22.90 23.77 -9.71
C ASN A 273 21.38 23.62 -9.54
N VAL A 274 20.65 24.70 -9.21
CA VAL A 274 19.20 24.68 -9.00
C VAL A 274 18.48 25.41 -10.14
N SER A 275 17.77 24.64 -10.97
CA SER A 275 16.93 25.18 -12.04
C SER A 275 15.48 25.39 -11.61
N LYS A 276 14.95 24.51 -10.74
CA LYS A 276 13.54 24.52 -10.32
C LYS A 276 13.37 24.07 -8.88
N GLU A 277 12.31 24.59 -8.25
CA GLU A 277 11.92 24.25 -6.88
C GLU A 277 10.44 23.83 -6.84
N ASN A 278 10.17 22.77 -6.08
CA ASN A 278 8.83 22.43 -5.61
C ASN A 278 8.81 22.43 -4.08
N ILE A 279 7.76 22.99 -3.46
CA ILE A 279 7.56 23.00 -2.00
C ILE A 279 6.16 22.51 -1.64
N THR A 280 6.02 21.79 -0.53
CA THR A 280 4.71 21.39 0.02
C THR A 280 4.82 21.10 1.51
N MET A 281 3.67 20.95 2.19
CA MET A 281 3.61 20.44 3.56
C MET A 281 2.63 19.28 3.70
N SER A 282 2.76 18.49 4.76
CA SER A 282 1.81 17.47 5.21
C SER A 282 1.77 17.40 6.74
N TYR A 283 0.68 16.88 7.31
CA TYR A 283 0.51 16.75 8.76
C TYR A 283 1.11 15.46 9.35
N TYR A 284 1.68 14.61 8.50
CA TYR A 284 2.30 13.33 8.83
C TYR A 284 3.50 13.10 7.90
N PRO A 285 4.45 12.21 8.22
CA PRO A 285 5.58 11.90 7.36
C PRO A 285 5.09 11.09 6.14
N ASN A 286 4.48 11.76 5.17
CA ASN A 286 3.82 11.15 4.03
C ASN A 286 4.46 11.56 2.68
N PRO A 287 5.54 10.87 2.28
CA PRO A 287 6.19 11.07 0.98
C PRO A 287 5.26 10.96 -0.24
N TYR A 288 4.21 10.14 -0.16
CA TYR A 288 3.25 9.98 -1.25
C TYR A 288 2.35 11.20 -1.39
N GLU A 289 1.87 11.75 -0.27
CA GLU A 289 1.10 12.99 -0.26
C GLU A 289 1.93 14.15 -0.80
N ALA A 290 3.20 14.28 -0.39
CA ALA A 290 4.08 15.33 -0.89
C ALA A 290 4.20 15.32 -2.42
N VAL A 291 4.52 14.16 -3.00
CA VAL A 291 4.61 14.00 -4.45
C VAL A 291 3.26 14.20 -5.14
N THR A 292 2.16 13.75 -4.54
CA THR A 292 0.82 13.91 -5.14
C THR A 292 0.36 15.37 -5.11
N ARG A 293 0.68 16.13 -4.06
CA ARG A 293 0.43 17.58 -3.99
C ARG A 293 1.21 18.32 -5.06
N TRP A 294 2.52 18.07 -5.20
CA TRP A 294 3.30 18.62 -6.32
C TRP A 294 2.76 18.21 -7.68
N PHE A 295 2.33 16.96 -7.82
CA PHE A 295 1.77 16.49 -9.07
C PHE A 295 0.41 17.12 -9.39
N GLY A 296 -0.37 17.52 -8.38
CA GLY A 296 -1.63 18.25 -8.56
C GLY A 296 -1.41 19.67 -9.08
N ASP A 297 -0.39 20.35 -8.56
CA ASP A 297 -0.01 21.71 -8.98
C ASP A 297 0.62 21.72 -10.39
N PRO A 298 0.11 22.53 -11.36
CA PRO A 298 0.62 22.52 -12.73
C PRO A 298 2.11 22.87 -12.88
N ALA A 299 2.61 23.84 -12.11
CA ALA A 299 4.01 24.28 -12.20
C ALA A 299 4.94 23.23 -11.62
N SER A 300 4.62 22.73 -10.43
CA SER A 300 5.37 21.69 -9.75
C SER A 300 5.40 20.38 -10.55
N ARG A 301 4.25 20.00 -11.15
CA ARG A 301 4.15 18.85 -12.05
C ARG A 301 5.04 19.01 -13.29
N ALA A 302 5.11 20.20 -13.88
CA ALA A 302 5.96 20.45 -15.04
C ALA A 302 7.44 20.23 -14.71
N ASN A 303 7.89 20.66 -13.51
CA ASN A 303 9.26 20.41 -13.04
C ASN A 303 9.55 18.91 -12.93
N MET A 304 8.66 18.16 -12.26
CA MET A 304 8.81 16.70 -12.08
C MET A 304 8.86 15.93 -13.40
N LEU A 305 8.13 16.39 -14.42
CA LEU A 305 8.02 15.74 -15.73
C LEU A 305 8.96 16.33 -16.78
N ASN A 306 9.84 17.26 -16.42
CA ASN A 306 10.79 17.81 -17.37
C ASN A 306 11.89 16.76 -17.64
N SER A 307 11.98 16.30 -18.89
CA SER A 307 12.93 15.26 -19.32
C SER A 307 14.39 15.72 -19.32
N GLY A 308 14.64 17.04 -19.28
CA GLY A 308 15.98 17.61 -19.13
C GLY A 308 16.52 17.52 -17.70
N MET A 309 15.65 17.42 -16.70
CA MET A 309 16.05 17.26 -15.30
C MET A 309 16.51 15.82 -15.08
N THR A 310 17.70 15.65 -14.51
CA THR A 310 18.35 14.34 -14.30
C THR A 310 18.74 14.09 -12.85
N LYS A 311 18.83 15.17 -12.06
CA LYS A 311 19.15 15.19 -10.64
C LYS A 311 18.07 15.90 -9.85
N VAL A 312 17.88 15.47 -8.60
CA VAL A 312 17.02 16.15 -7.63
C VAL A 312 17.64 16.10 -6.24
N GLY A 313 17.50 17.18 -5.49
CA GLY A 313 17.68 17.20 -4.04
C GLY A 313 16.33 17.14 -3.35
N ILE A 314 16.17 16.25 -2.37
CA ILE A 314 14.90 16.12 -1.65
C ILE A 314 15.12 16.38 -0.16
N GLY A 315 14.52 17.46 0.31
CA GLY A 315 14.57 17.88 1.70
C GLY A 315 13.28 17.59 2.45
N VAL A 316 13.41 17.20 3.71
CA VAL A 316 12.29 17.10 4.65
C VAL A 316 12.68 17.67 5.99
N TYR A 317 11.81 18.51 6.56
CA TYR A 317 11.97 19.04 7.90
C TYR A 317 10.68 18.90 8.70
N GLU A 318 10.79 18.44 9.94
CA GLU A 318 9.67 18.31 10.86
C GLU A 318 9.69 19.47 11.86
N LYS A 319 8.53 20.11 12.06
CA LYS A 319 8.32 21.15 13.04
C LYS A 319 6.93 21.05 13.64
N ASN A 320 6.85 20.77 14.94
CA ASN A 320 5.60 20.68 15.70
C ASN A 320 4.59 19.64 15.14
N GLY A 321 5.08 18.54 14.59
CA GLY A 321 4.28 17.47 13.98
C GLY A 321 3.91 17.69 12.51
N GLU A 322 4.27 18.84 11.93
CA GLU A 322 4.11 19.11 10.50
C GLU A 322 5.40 18.82 9.74
N TYR A 323 5.27 18.32 8.53
CA TYR A 323 6.38 17.95 7.66
C TYR A 323 6.42 18.87 6.44
N TYR A 324 7.58 19.46 6.21
CA TYR A 324 7.84 20.41 5.15
C TYR A 324 8.76 19.76 4.13
N TRP A 325 8.34 19.73 2.87
CA TRP A 325 8.99 18.97 1.81
C TRP A 325 9.47 19.91 0.71
N VAL A 326 10.68 19.67 0.24
CA VAL A 326 11.29 20.43 -0.86
C VAL A 326 11.87 19.46 -1.88
N ALA A 327 11.67 19.74 -3.17
CA ALA A 327 12.42 19.12 -4.26
C ALA A 327 13.10 20.20 -5.10
N LEU A 328 14.43 20.14 -5.19
CA LEU A 328 15.26 21.03 -6.01
C LEU A 328 15.79 20.26 -7.20
N PHE A 329 15.57 20.75 -8.41
CA PHE A 329 15.96 20.06 -9.64
C PHE A 329 17.08 20.81 -10.37
N ASN A 330 17.96 20.07 -11.04
CA ASN A 330 19.00 20.63 -11.90
C ASN A 330 18.49 21.03 -13.28
#